data_AF-A0A3D4WVC0-F1
#
_entry.id   AF-A0A3D4WVC0-F1
#
_cell.length_a   1.000
_cell.length_b   1.000
_cell.length_c   1.000
_cell.angle_alpha   90.00
_cell.angle_beta   90.00
_cell.angle_gamma   90.00
#
_symmetry.space_group_name_H-M   'P 1'
#
loop_
_entity.id
_entity.type
_entity.pdbx_description
1 polymer ?
#
loop_
_entity_poly.entity_id
_entity_poly.type
_entity_poly.pdbx_seq_one_letter_code
_entity_poly.pdbx_strand_id
1 'polypeptide(L)'
;MLTVLAAFAVWWGLRPLLTSPFTAPPGKEVVAPSPVVPSPSVTPSPSRSVAPPRSVAPKPSLYDGWAFANGAFVRTFEVNGGTATVRIVDGHVSLVSSAPWEGYTITSRQPGPDRLVLEFFKPGEHYTVVDAMWWQNRPYAEVNNVA
;
A
#
# COMPACT_ATOMS: atom_id res chain seq x y z
N MET A 1 4.79 35.35 -29.73
CA MET A 1 5.53 34.11 -30.05
C MET A 1 5.10 33.02 -29.09
N LEU A 2 4.55 31.95 -29.66
CA LEU A 2 4.35 30.56 -29.22
C LEU A 2 4.23 30.18 -27.72
N THR A 3 2.99 29.83 -27.37
CA THR A 3 2.43 28.81 -26.47
C THR A 3 3.30 27.58 -26.15
N VAL A 4 3.25 27.10 -24.89
CA VAL A 4 2.96 25.68 -24.57
C VAL A 4 2.18 25.60 -23.25
N LEU A 5 0.87 25.30 -23.36
CA LEU A 5 0.09 24.66 -22.31
C LEU A 5 0.56 23.21 -22.17
N ALA A 6 0.80 22.74 -20.94
CA ALA A 6 0.89 21.32 -20.66
C ALA A 6 -0.12 20.96 -19.57
N ALA A 7 -1.28 20.49 -20.01
CA ALA A 7 -2.26 19.81 -19.19
C ALA A 7 -1.72 18.43 -18.81
N PHE A 8 -1.69 18.11 -17.52
CA PHE A 8 -1.45 16.75 -17.07
C PHE A 8 -2.69 16.20 -16.35
N ALA A 9 -3.11 15.05 -16.86
CA ALA A 9 -4.35 14.37 -16.59
C ALA A 9 -4.41 13.83 -15.16
N VAL A 10 -5.50 14.15 -14.47
CA VAL A 10 -5.89 13.52 -13.21
C VAL A 10 -6.60 12.21 -13.55
N TRP A 11 -5.93 11.08 -13.34
CA TRP A 11 -6.53 9.76 -13.51
C TRP A 11 -7.27 9.38 -12.23
N TRP A 12 -8.60 9.44 -12.26
CA TRP A 12 -9.48 8.94 -11.21
C TRP A 12 -9.60 7.42 -11.32
N GLY A 13 -8.95 6.69 -10.41
CA GLY A 13 -9.03 5.23 -10.30
C GLY A 13 -10.41 4.75 -9.81
N LEU A 14 -11.42 4.81 -10.67
CA LEU A 14 -12.67 4.06 -10.51
C LEU A 14 -12.42 2.61 -10.90
N ARG A 15 -12.48 1.68 -9.95
CA ARG A 15 -12.55 0.25 -10.25
C ARG A 15 -14.02 -0.14 -10.43
N PRO A 16 -14.45 -0.57 -11.63
CA PRO A 16 -15.79 -1.12 -11.82
C PRO A 16 -15.82 -2.56 -11.29
N LEU A 17 -16.75 -2.84 -10.36
CA LEU A 17 -17.12 -4.21 -10.00
C LEU A 17 -18.14 -4.70 -11.03
N LEU A 18 -17.68 -5.41 -12.07
CA LEU A 18 -18.58 -6.03 -13.03
C LEU A 18 -19.14 -7.35 -12.51
N THR A 19 -20.45 -7.33 -12.28
CA THR A 19 -21.42 -8.42 -12.35
C THR A 19 -21.14 -9.39 -13.51
N SER A 20 -21.20 -10.69 -13.24
CA SER A 20 -21.23 -11.73 -14.28
C SER A 20 -22.60 -12.42 -14.28
N PRO A 21 -23.36 -12.42 -15.40
CA PRO A 21 -24.55 -13.25 -15.55
C PRO A 21 -24.15 -14.62 -16.09
N PHE A 22 -24.59 -15.71 -15.45
CA PHE A 22 -24.54 -17.04 -16.04
C PHE A 22 -25.94 -17.44 -16.49
N THR A 23 -26.12 -17.55 -17.80
CA THR A 23 -27.32 -18.06 -18.48
C THR A 23 -26.92 -19.30 -19.26
N ALA A 24 -27.66 -20.39 -19.10
CA ALA A 24 -27.69 -21.52 -20.04
C ALA A 24 -29.11 -22.14 -20.12
N PRO A 25 -29.49 -22.73 -21.28
CA PRO A 25 -30.88 -22.79 -21.79
C PRO A 25 -31.60 -24.15 -21.59
N PRO A 26 -32.86 -24.30 -22.06
CA PRO A 26 -33.78 -25.39 -21.70
C PRO A 26 -33.82 -26.56 -22.71
N GLY A 27 -34.25 -27.75 -22.24
CA GLY A 27 -34.60 -28.90 -23.09
C GLY A 27 -35.26 -30.06 -22.30
N LYS A 28 -36.44 -30.49 -22.76
CA LYS A 28 -37.38 -31.54 -22.26
C LYS A 28 -36.76 -32.97 -22.41
N GLU A 29 -37.24 -34.11 -21.88
CA GLU A 29 -38.60 -34.63 -21.60
C GLU A 29 -38.53 -36.01 -20.85
N VAL A 30 -39.37 -36.20 -19.83
CA VAL A 30 -40.19 -37.41 -19.41
C VAL A 30 -39.55 -38.78 -19.07
N VAL A 31 -39.86 -39.31 -17.85
CA VAL A 31 -40.68 -40.52 -17.50
C VAL A 31 -40.55 -40.80 -15.97
N ALA A 32 -41.66 -41.08 -15.27
CA ALA A 32 -41.80 -41.46 -13.84
C ALA A 32 -42.12 -42.99 -13.68
N PRO A 33 -42.41 -43.62 -12.50
CA PRO A 33 -42.35 -43.21 -11.08
C PRO A 33 -41.80 -44.27 -10.03
N SER A 34 -41.66 -43.84 -8.76
CA SER A 34 -41.83 -44.55 -7.45
C SER A 34 -40.75 -45.54 -6.90
N PRO A 35 -40.67 -45.86 -5.58
CA PRO A 35 -41.30 -45.27 -4.36
C PRO A 35 -40.36 -44.99 -3.15
N VAL A 36 -41.00 -44.48 -2.09
CA VAL A 36 -40.61 -43.99 -0.74
C VAL A 36 -39.73 -44.89 0.14
N VAL A 37 -38.78 -44.29 0.89
CA VAL A 37 -38.23 -44.82 2.18
C VAL A 37 -37.92 -43.63 3.14
N PRO A 38 -38.22 -43.71 4.46
CA PRO A 38 -38.16 -42.58 5.39
C PRO A 38 -36.79 -42.31 6.07
N SER A 39 -36.70 -41.07 6.58
CA SER A 39 -35.70 -40.35 7.41
C SER A 39 -34.82 -41.16 8.40
N PRO A 40 -33.62 -40.64 8.77
CA PRO A 40 -33.61 -39.82 9.99
C PRO A 40 -32.71 -38.55 9.96
N SER A 41 -33.13 -37.59 10.79
CA SER A 41 -32.52 -36.30 11.10
C SER A 41 -31.03 -36.36 11.47
N VAL A 42 -30.21 -35.53 10.82
CA VAL A 42 -28.82 -35.27 11.23
C VAL A 42 -28.77 -33.94 11.99
N THR A 43 -28.55 -34.05 13.30
CA THR A 43 -28.20 -32.95 14.22
C THR A 43 -26.84 -32.37 13.83
N PRO A 44 -26.66 -31.04 13.70
CA PRO A 44 -25.35 -30.44 13.49
C PRO A 44 -24.53 -30.46 14.79
N SER A 45 -23.38 -31.13 14.77
CA SER A 45 -22.37 -31.06 15.84
C SER A 45 -21.36 -29.94 15.54
N PRO A 46 -20.88 -29.20 16.55
CA PRO A 46 -20.14 -27.95 16.35
C PRO A 46 -18.73 -28.20 15.79
N SER A 47 -18.46 -27.61 14.63
CA SER A 47 -17.12 -27.57 14.05
C SER A 47 -16.20 -26.77 14.98
N ARG A 48 -15.22 -27.45 15.60
CA ARG A 48 -14.13 -26.78 16.34
C ARG A 48 -13.34 -25.93 15.34
N SER A 49 -13.60 -24.62 15.37
CA SER A 49 -12.77 -23.62 14.71
C SER A 49 -11.40 -23.63 15.39
N VAL A 50 -10.44 -24.32 14.79
CA VAL A 50 -9.03 -24.21 15.15
C VAL A 50 -8.59 -22.83 14.69
N ALA A 51 -8.46 -21.90 15.63
CA ALA A 51 -7.91 -20.58 15.36
C ALA A 51 -6.52 -20.75 14.74
N PRO A 52 -6.22 -20.07 13.61
CA PRO A 52 -4.89 -20.12 13.03
C PRO A 52 -3.86 -19.64 14.05
N PRO A 53 -2.68 -20.29 14.13
CA PRO A 53 -1.64 -19.88 15.06
C PRO A 53 -1.30 -18.41 14.79
N ARG A 54 -1.35 -17.58 15.85
CA ARG A 54 -0.88 -16.19 15.78
C ARG A 54 0.60 -16.23 15.43
N SER A 55 0.92 -15.94 14.18
CA SER A 55 2.29 -15.71 13.73
C SER A 55 2.82 -14.52 14.51
N VAL A 56 3.73 -14.78 15.46
CA VAL A 56 4.45 -13.73 16.16
C VAL A 56 5.40 -13.13 15.13
N ALA A 57 5.02 -11.98 14.58
CA ALA A 57 5.86 -11.27 13.63
C ALA A 57 7.24 -11.02 14.26
N PRO A 58 8.35 -11.22 13.52
CA PRO A 58 9.68 -10.95 14.02
C PRO A 58 9.76 -9.50 14.53
N LYS A 59 10.33 -9.31 15.73
CA LYS A 59 10.54 -7.96 16.28
C LYS A 59 11.50 -7.20 15.33
N PRO A 60 11.15 -5.98 14.87
CA PRO A 60 12.05 -5.22 14.01
C PRO A 60 13.35 -4.91 14.74
N SER A 61 14.47 -5.09 14.06
CA SER A 61 15.76 -4.54 14.53
C SER A 61 15.87 -3.08 14.11
N LEU A 62 16.51 -2.22 14.90
CA LEU A 62 16.59 -0.79 14.62
C LEU A 62 18.02 -0.43 14.16
N TYR A 63 18.14 0.14 12.96
CA TYR A 63 19.39 0.55 12.36
C TYR A 63 19.30 2.03 11.98
N ASP A 64 19.95 2.91 12.73
CA ASP A 64 19.99 4.36 12.44
C ASP A 64 18.60 4.98 12.20
N GLY A 65 17.65 4.66 13.09
CA GLY A 65 16.25 5.11 12.98
C GLY A 65 15.39 4.33 11.98
N TRP A 66 15.96 3.39 11.22
CA TRP A 66 15.22 2.47 10.36
C TRP A 66 14.80 1.21 11.11
N ALA A 67 13.53 0.86 11.04
CA ALA A 67 13.03 -0.43 11.46
C ALA A 67 13.29 -1.45 10.35
N PHE A 68 14.10 -2.47 10.62
CA PHE A 68 14.37 -3.58 9.73
C PHE A 68 13.50 -4.79 10.11
N ALA A 69 12.61 -5.18 9.20
CA ALA A 69 11.76 -6.36 9.32
C ALA A 69 11.52 -6.99 7.95
N ASN A 70 11.55 -8.31 7.87
CA ASN A 70 11.22 -9.09 6.66
C ASN A 70 12.00 -8.63 5.40
N GLY A 71 13.30 -8.33 5.55
CA GLY A 71 14.15 -7.88 4.44
C GLY A 71 13.91 -6.44 3.97
N ALA A 72 13.11 -5.67 4.71
CA ALA A 72 12.82 -4.27 4.40
C ALA A 72 13.24 -3.35 5.53
N PHE A 73 13.87 -2.23 5.19
CA PHE A 73 14.06 -1.10 6.08
C PHE A 73 12.89 -0.14 5.92
N VAL A 74 12.25 0.25 7.01
CA VAL A 74 11.13 1.20 7.01
C VAL A 74 11.43 2.30 8.02
N ARG A 75 11.24 3.55 7.62
CA ARG A 75 11.37 4.71 8.52
C ARG A 75 10.25 5.71 8.23
N THR A 76 9.66 6.20 9.30
CA THR A 76 8.72 7.32 9.26
C THR A 76 9.46 8.59 9.66
N PHE A 77 9.31 9.63 8.86
CA PHE A 77 9.84 10.96 9.06
C PHE A 77 8.68 11.86 9.45
N GLU A 78 8.78 12.50 10.61
CA GLU A 78 7.91 13.58 11.04
C GLU A 78 8.71 14.88 10.95
N VAL A 79 8.29 15.77 10.03
CA VAL A 79 8.97 17.02 9.70
C VAL A 79 7.99 18.18 9.74
N ASN A 80 8.49 19.43 9.70
CA ASN A 80 7.64 20.62 9.81
C ASN A 80 6.52 20.71 8.75
N GLY A 81 6.67 20.03 7.62
CA GLY A 81 5.65 20.02 6.58
C GLY A 81 4.73 18.80 6.56
N GLY A 82 4.93 17.81 7.43
CA GLY A 82 4.11 16.61 7.44
C GLY A 82 4.83 15.34 7.88
N THR A 83 4.20 14.21 7.56
CA THR A 83 4.73 12.87 7.84
C THR A 83 4.94 12.10 6.54
N ALA A 84 6.05 11.37 6.41
CA ALA A 84 6.28 10.44 5.31
C ALA A 84 6.89 9.13 5.78
N THR A 85 6.46 8.02 5.21
CA THR A 85 7.04 6.69 5.48
C THR A 85 7.76 6.20 4.24
N VAL A 86 9.05 5.91 4.38
CA VAL A 86 9.92 5.39 3.32
C VAL A 86 10.25 3.93 3.60
N ARG A 87 10.31 3.13 2.55
CA ARG A 87 10.71 1.72 2.58
C ARG A 87 11.85 1.46 1.62
N ILE A 88 12.85 0.71 2.08
CA ILE A 88 13.98 0.23 1.29
C ILE A 88 13.99 -1.29 1.28
N VAL A 89 14.02 -1.90 0.09
CA VAL A 89 14.11 -3.36 -0.12
C VAL A 89 15.10 -3.63 -1.24
N ASP A 90 16.07 -4.51 -1.01
CA ASP A 90 17.08 -4.90 -2.01
C ASP A 90 17.77 -3.69 -2.69
N GLY A 91 18.00 -2.62 -1.92
CA GLY A 91 18.57 -1.37 -2.41
C GLY A 91 17.60 -0.43 -3.14
N HIS A 92 16.35 -0.84 -3.35
CA HIS A 92 15.30 -0.01 -3.95
C HIS A 92 14.57 0.80 -2.88
N VAL A 93 14.52 2.12 -3.06
CA VAL A 93 13.85 3.07 -2.18
C VAL A 93 12.47 3.44 -2.74
N SER A 94 11.45 3.42 -1.88
CA SER A 94 10.07 3.68 -2.25
C SER A 94 9.33 4.47 -1.18
N LEU A 95 8.43 5.35 -1.61
CA LEU A 95 7.50 6.04 -0.72
C LEU A 95 6.34 5.11 -0.41
N VAL A 96 6.11 4.83 0.88
CA VAL A 96 4.95 4.02 1.34
C VAL A 96 3.74 4.90 1.56
N SER A 97 3.93 6.05 2.22
CA SER A 97 2.86 6.98 2.53
C SER A 97 3.40 8.39 2.75
N SER A 98 2.57 9.39 2.49
CA SER A 98 2.85 10.79 2.82
C SER A 98 1.57 11.50 3.25
N ALA A 99 1.67 12.32 4.28
CA ALA A 99 0.59 13.14 4.81
C ALA A 99 1.16 14.54 5.11
N PRO A 100 1.05 15.51 4.17
CA PRO A 100 1.42 16.89 4.45
C PRO A 100 0.50 17.50 5.50
N TRP A 101 1.01 18.42 6.32
CA TRP A 101 0.21 19.23 7.23
C TRP A 101 -0.56 20.32 6.48
N GLU A 102 -1.48 20.99 7.17
CA GLU A 102 -2.29 22.05 6.58
C GLU A 102 -1.44 23.19 5.99
N GLY A 103 -1.75 23.58 4.75
CA GLY A 103 -1.02 24.61 4.01
C GLY A 103 0.30 24.14 3.39
N TYR A 104 0.76 22.93 3.70
CA TYR A 104 1.91 22.32 3.04
C TYR A 104 1.50 21.48 1.83
N THR A 105 2.37 21.46 0.84
CA THR A 105 2.31 20.53 -0.29
C THR A 105 3.54 19.64 -0.26
N ILE A 106 3.39 18.38 -0.66
CA ILE A 106 4.51 17.45 -0.82
C ILE A 106 4.75 17.17 -2.30
N THR A 107 6.01 17.18 -2.71
CA THR A 107 6.47 16.65 -4.00
C THR A 107 7.45 15.52 -3.76
N SER A 108 7.36 14.45 -4.55
CA SER A 108 8.36 13.38 -4.55
C SER A 108 9.12 13.38 -5.87
N ARG A 109 10.44 13.21 -5.78
CA ARG A 109 11.32 12.98 -6.92
C ARG A 109 12.13 11.72 -6.66
N GLN A 110 12.30 10.90 -7.70
CA GLN A 110 13.05 9.66 -7.62
C GLN A 110 14.13 9.66 -8.71
N PRO A 111 15.32 10.23 -8.43
CA PRO A 111 16.41 10.32 -9.42
C PRO A 111 16.92 8.95 -9.89
N GLY A 112 16.73 7.92 -9.07
CA GLY A 112 17.11 6.54 -9.33
C GLY A 112 16.34 5.56 -8.45
N PRO A 113 16.45 4.25 -8.71
CA PRO A 113 15.78 3.23 -7.89
C PRO A 113 16.26 3.25 -6.42
N ASP A 114 17.47 3.72 -6.18
CA ASP A 114 18.19 3.74 -4.91
C ASP A 114 18.05 5.06 -4.14
N ARG A 115 17.34 6.07 -4.66
CA ARG A 115 17.21 7.39 -4.02
C ARG A 115 15.83 8.00 -4.21
N LEU A 116 15.26 8.50 -3.11
CA LEU A 116 13.98 9.19 -3.04
C LEU A 116 14.17 10.53 -2.33
N VAL A 117 13.75 11.61 -2.97
CA VAL A 117 13.75 12.96 -2.41
C VAL A 117 12.30 13.38 -2.22
N LEU A 118 11.94 13.76 -1.00
CA LEU A 118 10.63 14.30 -0.66
C LEU A 118 10.79 15.76 -0.25
N GLU A 119 9.94 16.60 -0.81
CA GLU A 119 9.99 18.04 -0.65
C GLU A 119 8.67 18.48 -0.06
N PHE A 120 8.69 18.95 1.19
CA PHE A 120 7.54 19.59 1.81
C PHE A 120 7.69 21.11 1.70
N PHE A 121 6.73 21.76 1.06
CA PHE A 121 6.79 23.19 0.80
C PHE A 121 5.49 23.89 1.19
N LYS A 122 5.63 25.07 1.78
CA LYS A 122 4.53 26.03 1.95
C LYS A 122 4.96 27.37 1.38
N PRO A 123 4.25 27.94 0.39
CA PRO A 123 4.65 29.20 -0.23
C PRO A 123 4.83 30.31 0.81
N GLY A 124 6.01 30.95 0.81
CA GLY A 124 6.33 32.06 1.73
C GLY A 124 6.76 31.64 3.15
N GLU A 125 6.92 30.34 3.40
CA GLU A 125 7.40 29.78 4.67
C GLU A 125 8.55 28.79 4.41
N HIS A 126 8.75 27.86 5.35
CA HIS A 126 9.80 26.86 5.34
C HIS A 126 9.61 25.79 4.27
N TYR A 127 10.74 25.27 3.83
CA TYR A 127 10.84 24.16 2.91
C TYR A 127 11.69 23.06 3.56
N THR A 128 11.15 21.85 3.71
CA THR A 128 11.89 20.71 4.27
C THR A 128 12.11 19.64 3.20
N VAL A 129 13.35 19.19 3.06
CA VAL A 129 13.74 18.09 2.18
C VAL A 129 14.07 16.86 2.99
N VAL A 130 13.47 15.73 2.66
CA VAL A 130 13.89 14.40 3.12
C VAL A 130 14.57 13.70 1.96
N ASP A 131 15.86 13.43 2.07
CA ASP A 131 16.64 12.70 1.08
C ASP A 131 16.98 11.32 1.62
N ALA A 132 16.29 10.28 1.11
CA ALA A 132 16.46 8.90 1.53
C ALA A 132 17.11 8.09 0.40
N MET A 133 18.17 7.34 0.71
CA MET A 133 18.88 6.55 -0.29
C MET A 133 19.47 5.27 0.29
N TRP A 134 19.71 4.29 -0.59
CA TRP A 134 20.59 3.18 -0.31
C TRP A 134 22.03 3.58 -0.64
N TRP A 135 22.89 3.73 0.37
CA TRP A 135 24.24 4.24 0.19
C TRP A 135 25.23 3.42 1.01
N GLN A 136 26.38 3.04 0.42
CA GLN A 136 27.42 2.25 1.10
C GLN A 136 26.87 0.97 1.77
N ASN A 137 25.98 0.26 1.09
CA ASN A 137 25.35 -0.98 1.56
C ASN A 137 24.57 -0.83 2.89
N ARG A 138 24.00 0.35 3.13
CA ARG A 138 23.16 0.65 4.30
C ARG A 138 22.04 1.62 3.94
N PRO A 139 20.91 1.62 4.67
CA PRO A 139 19.91 2.67 4.50
C PRO A 139 20.47 3.99 5.04
N TYR A 140 20.24 5.07 4.32
CA TYR A 140 20.63 6.42 4.71
C TYR A 140 19.47 7.38 4.48
N ALA A 141 19.32 8.35 5.38
CA ALA A 141 18.43 9.47 5.15
C ALA A 141 18.92 10.73 5.84
N GLU A 142 18.73 11.86 5.19
CA GLU A 142 18.99 13.20 5.72
C GLU A 142 17.71 14.03 5.65
N VAL A 143 17.52 14.89 6.65
CA VAL A 143 16.42 15.86 6.69
C VAL A 143 17.02 17.24 6.76
N ASN A 144 16.78 18.04 5.72
CA ASN A 144 17.30 19.39 5.57
C ASN A 144 16.14 20.38 5.66
N ASN A 145 16.24 21.34 6.58
CA ASN A 145 15.30 22.45 6.67
C ASN A 145 15.93 23.67 6.00
N VAL A 146 15.25 24.21 4.99
CA VAL A 146 15.62 25.44 4.29
C VAL A 146 14.62 26.51 4.71
N ALA A 147 15.14 27.59 5.30
CA ALA A 147 14.38 28.73 5.78
C ALA A 147 14.42 29.90 4.79
#